data_AF-F2L0V1-F1
#
_entry.id   AF-F2L0V1-F1
#
_cell.length_a   1.000
_cell.length_b   1.000
_cell.length_c   1.000
_cell.angle_alpha   90.00
_cell.angle_beta   90.00
_cell.angle_gamma   90.00
#
_symmetry.space_group_name_H-M   'P 1'
#
loop_
_entity.id
_entity.type
_entity.pdbx_description
1 polymer ?
#
loop_
_entity_poly.entity_id
_entity_poly.type
_entity_poly.pdbx_seq_one_letter_code
_entity_poly.pdbx_strand_id
1 'polypeptide(L)'
;MDVVLLLHGSRDPRYKESVRAFAERLGVRYAFLNELTRPSEAFYVPLFVAGGGDYRRAAALAGSSVPPLARWPGFGDYLRSLNADIYIFHGGDDEEYISDVKSLGLPYVFLEGEPSIQPSSCRDLAAPVVLTRGIIYDRIEAAWRDAGCRGELLPPLFEQEGFVDYFSQALSRLLPHAGGNT
;
A
#
# COMPACT_ATOMS: atom_id res chain seq x y z
N MET A 1 -9.72 -19.28 -10.52
CA MET A 1 -8.31 -18.85 -10.60
C MET A 1 -7.94 -18.32 -9.24
N ASP A 2 -6.95 -18.93 -8.60
CA ASP A 2 -6.55 -18.55 -7.24
C ASP A 2 -5.73 -17.26 -7.29
N VAL A 3 -6.14 -16.27 -6.51
CA VAL A 3 -5.40 -15.00 -6.37
C VAL A 3 -4.59 -15.05 -5.07
N VAL A 4 -3.31 -14.71 -5.16
CA VAL A 4 -2.40 -14.63 -4.03
C VAL A 4 -1.80 -13.23 -3.97
N LEU A 5 -2.07 -12.49 -2.89
CA LEU A 5 -1.40 -11.21 -2.63
C LEU A 5 0.05 -11.48 -2.22
N LEU A 6 1.01 -10.91 -2.94
CA LEU A 6 2.44 -11.04 -2.65
C LEU A 6 2.93 -9.75 -2.00
N LEU A 7 3.32 -9.83 -0.72
CA LEU A 7 3.77 -8.68 0.07
C LEU A 7 5.25 -8.84 0.46
N HIS A 8 5.90 -7.75 0.86
CA HIS A 8 7.30 -7.78 1.31
C HIS A 8 7.54 -8.78 2.46
N GLY A 9 6.64 -8.78 3.45
CA GLY A 9 6.78 -9.57 4.67
C GLY A 9 7.56 -8.82 5.75
N SER A 10 7.31 -9.20 7.00
CA SER A 10 7.91 -8.60 8.19
C SER A 10 8.05 -9.62 9.31
N ARG A 11 8.97 -9.36 10.25
CA ARG A 11 9.06 -10.10 11.51
C ARG A 11 8.08 -9.58 12.57
N ASP A 12 7.48 -8.41 12.37
CA ASP A 12 6.50 -7.83 13.29
C ASP A 12 5.19 -8.65 13.26
N PRO A 13 4.72 -9.19 14.40
CA PRO A 13 3.48 -9.95 14.45
C PRO A 13 2.25 -9.12 14.07
N ARG A 14 2.23 -7.81 14.35
CA ARG A 14 1.10 -6.93 14.00
C ARG A 14 0.99 -6.76 12.49
N TYR A 15 2.12 -6.68 11.79
CA TYR A 15 2.13 -6.68 10.33
C TYR A 15 1.48 -7.95 9.78
N LYS A 16 1.90 -9.13 10.28
CA LYS A 16 1.37 -10.41 9.81
C LYS A 16 -0.12 -10.54 10.06
N GLU A 17 -0.58 -10.04 11.21
CA GLU A 17 -1.99 -10.02 11.57
C GLU A 17 -2.80 -9.07 10.67
N SER A 18 -2.33 -7.84 10.42
CA SER A 18 -2.99 -6.92 9.47
C SER A 18 -3.14 -7.54 8.09
N VAL A 19 -2.10 -8.24 7.59
CA VAL A 19 -2.16 -8.94 6.30
C VAL A 19 -3.17 -10.08 6.33
N ARG A 20 -3.16 -10.90 7.38
CA ARG A 20 -4.09 -12.03 7.54
C ARG A 20 -5.53 -11.54 7.55
N ALA A 21 -5.84 -10.57 8.40
CA ALA A 21 -7.18 -10.00 8.53
C ALA A 21 -7.68 -9.39 7.20
N PHE A 22 -6.83 -8.65 6.49
CA PHE A 22 -7.18 -8.08 5.19
C PHE A 22 -7.45 -9.15 4.12
N ALA A 23 -6.58 -10.17 4.04
CA ALA A 23 -6.74 -11.27 3.09
C ALA A 23 -8.00 -12.10 3.37
N GLU A 24 -8.32 -12.36 4.65
CA GLU A 24 -9.55 -13.04 5.07
C GLU A 24 -10.80 -12.26 4.65
N ARG A 25 -10.80 -10.94 4.85
CA ARG A 25 -11.92 -10.06 4.43
C ARG A 25 -12.15 -10.07 2.92
N LEU A 26 -11.09 -10.21 2.14
CA LEU A 26 -11.16 -10.29 0.68
C LEU A 26 -11.44 -11.70 0.15
N GLY A 27 -11.35 -12.73 1.01
CA GLY A 27 -11.44 -14.13 0.59
C GLY A 27 -10.30 -14.57 -0.33
N VAL A 28 -9.10 -13.97 -0.20
CA VAL A 28 -7.92 -14.28 -1.02
C VAL A 28 -6.79 -14.88 -0.18
N ARG A 29 -5.84 -15.54 -0.85
CA ARG A 29 -4.61 -16.02 -0.20
C ARG A 29 -3.55 -14.92 -0.20
N TYR A 30 -2.54 -15.07 0.64
CA TYR A 30 -1.36 -14.20 0.63
C TYR A 30 -0.07 -15.01 0.76
N ALA A 31 1.04 -14.40 0.36
CA ALA A 31 2.39 -14.92 0.52
C ALA A 31 3.36 -13.76 0.80
N PHE A 32 4.49 -14.07 1.43
CA PHE A 32 5.57 -13.12 1.66
C PHE A 32 6.73 -13.37 0.70
N LEU A 33 7.31 -12.30 0.17
CA LEU A 33 8.39 -12.33 -0.81
C LEU A 33 9.57 -13.19 -0.35
N ASN A 34 9.95 -13.07 0.93
CA ASN A 34 11.09 -13.79 1.51
C ASN A 34 10.81 -15.28 1.80
N GLU A 35 9.54 -15.70 1.71
CA GLU A 35 9.11 -17.08 1.98
C GLU A 35 8.68 -17.80 0.69
N LEU A 36 8.52 -17.07 -0.42
CA LEU A 36 8.11 -17.62 -1.70
C LEU A 36 9.31 -18.27 -2.42
N THR A 37 9.34 -19.60 -2.42
CA THR A 37 10.40 -20.40 -3.06
C THR A 37 10.08 -20.82 -4.48
N ARG A 38 8.81 -21.13 -4.79
CA ARG A 38 8.30 -21.32 -6.16
C ARG A 38 6.85 -20.85 -6.26
N PRO A 39 6.51 -19.98 -7.22
CA PRO A 39 5.12 -19.66 -7.52
C PRO A 39 4.36 -20.91 -7.96
N SER A 40 3.17 -21.12 -7.41
CA SER A 40 2.20 -22.12 -7.90
C SER A 40 1.53 -21.63 -9.19
N GLU A 41 0.60 -22.41 -9.77
CA GLU A 41 -0.29 -21.97 -10.87
C GLU A 41 -1.28 -20.86 -10.45
N ALA A 42 -1.11 -20.26 -9.26
CA ALA A 42 -1.89 -19.13 -8.80
C ALA A 42 -1.47 -17.82 -9.49
N PHE A 43 -2.38 -16.87 -9.53
CA PHE A 43 -2.10 -15.52 -9.99
C PHE A 43 -1.62 -14.66 -8.82
N TYR A 44 -0.34 -14.30 -8.86
CA TYR A 44 0.29 -13.49 -7.82
C TYR A 44 0.13 -12.00 -8.14
N VAL A 45 -0.36 -11.24 -7.17
CA VAL A 45 -0.51 -9.79 -7.23
C VAL A 45 0.51 -9.15 -6.30
N PRO A 46 1.61 -8.56 -6.81
CA PRO A 46 2.52 -7.77 -6.01
C PRO A 46 1.78 -6.59 -5.38
N LEU A 47 1.67 -6.57 -4.05
CA LEU A 47 0.91 -5.56 -3.34
C LEU A 47 1.85 -4.55 -2.68
N PHE A 48 2.11 -3.47 -3.40
CA PHE A 48 2.99 -2.36 -3.01
C PHE A 48 2.29 -1.03 -3.33
N VAL A 49 2.51 -0.02 -2.50
CA VAL A 49 1.89 1.31 -2.69
C VAL A 49 2.39 1.97 -3.97
N ALA A 50 3.70 1.94 -4.21
CA ALA A 50 4.34 2.52 -5.38
C ALA A 50 5.39 1.55 -5.94
N GLY A 51 5.97 1.91 -7.10
CA GLY A 51 7.06 1.17 -7.73
C GLY A 51 8.35 1.20 -6.92
N GLY A 52 9.44 0.74 -7.53
CA GLY A 52 10.75 0.68 -6.89
C GLY A 52 11.32 -0.72 -6.76
N GLY A 53 12.52 -0.82 -6.19
CA GLY A 53 13.30 -2.07 -6.15
C GLY A 53 12.57 -3.29 -5.57
N ASP A 54 11.86 -3.12 -4.44
CA ASP A 54 11.10 -4.21 -3.82
C ASP A 54 9.90 -4.64 -4.66
N TYR A 55 9.16 -3.69 -5.24
CA TYR A 55 8.07 -3.97 -6.16
C TYR A 55 8.58 -4.72 -7.39
N ARG A 56 9.66 -4.24 -8.04
CA ARG A 56 10.23 -4.87 -9.24
C ARG A 56 10.68 -6.31 -8.97
N ARG A 57 11.30 -6.56 -7.80
CA ARG A 57 11.64 -7.91 -7.34
C ARG A 57 10.41 -8.79 -7.17
N ALA A 58 9.36 -8.29 -6.52
CA ALA A 58 8.13 -9.04 -6.31
C ALA A 58 7.39 -9.34 -7.63
N ALA A 59 7.31 -8.36 -8.54
CA ALA A 59 6.70 -8.52 -9.85
C ALA A 59 7.45 -9.56 -10.71
N ALA A 60 8.79 -9.50 -10.72
CA ALA A 60 9.62 -10.47 -11.42
C ALA A 60 9.45 -11.90 -10.87
N LEU A 61 9.42 -12.06 -9.54
CA LEU A 61 9.20 -13.35 -8.90
C LEU A 61 7.79 -13.90 -9.17
N ALA A 62 6.80 -13.02 -9.18
CA ALA A 62 5.40 -13.35 -9.44
C ALA A 62 5.09 -13.64 -10.92
N GLY A 63 5.98 -13.26 -11.85
CA GLY A 63 5.66 -13.23 -13.29
C GLY A 63 4.48 -12.32 -13.60
N SER A 64 4.26 -11.29 -12.79
CA SER A 64 3.04 -10.46 -12.81
C SER A 64 3.29 -9.13 -13.51
N SER A 65 2.33 -8.74 -14.36
CA SER A 65 2.28 -7.41 -14.99
C SER A 65 1.39 -6.43 -14.23
N VAL A 66 0.82 -6.83 -13.09
CA VAL A 66 -0.05 -5.96 -12.29
C VAL A 66 0.82 -4.83 -11.69
N PRO A 67 0.48 -3.55 -11.96
CA PRO A 67 1.28 -2.42 -11.48
C PRO A 67 1.15 -2.22 -9.96
N PRO A 68 1.96 -1.35 -9.31
CA PRO A 68 1.74 -0.98 -7.92
C PRO A 68 0.44 -0.16 -7.74
N LEU A 69 -0.08 -0.07 -6.51
CA LEU A 69 -1.36 0.58 -6.19
C LEU A 69 -1.47 2.02 -6.71
N ALA A 70 -0.39 2.79 -6.67
CA ALA A 70 -0.34 4.17 -7.17
C ALA A 70 -0.84 4.30 -8.62
N ARG A 71 -0.71 3.23 -9.40
CA ARG A 71 -1.14 3.15 -10.81
C ARG A 71 -2.42 2.34 -11.00
N TRP A 72 -3.06 1.87 -9.93
CA TRP A 72 -4.32 1.14 -10.02
C TRP A 72 -5.48 2.07 -10.36
N PRO A 73 -6.49 1.61 -11.11
CA PRO A 73 -7.66 2.39 -11.41
C PRO A 73 -8.40 2.77 -10.12
N GLY A 74 -8.58 4.07 -9.89
CA GLY A 74 -9.34 4.62 -8.76
C GLY A 74 -8.56 4.74 -7.44
N PHE A 75 -7.27 4.35 -7.37
CA PHE A 75 -6.52 4.48 -6.12
C PHE A 75 -6.37 5.93 -5.66
N GLY A 76 -6.05 6.84 -6.61
CA GLY A 76 -5.98 8.27 -6.32
C GLY A 76 -7.31 8.83 -5.84
N ASP A 77 -8.43 8.36 -6.40
CA ASP A 77 -9.78 8.79 -5.98
C ASP A 77 -10.15 8.24 -4.60
N TYR A 78 -9.76 7.00 -4.32
CA TYR A 78 -9.87 6.43 -2.98
C TYR A 78 -9.12 7.29 -1.96
N LEU A 79 -7.85 7.63 -2.23
CA LEU A 79 -7.07 8.47 -1.33
C LEU A 79 -7.74 9.82 -1.12
N ARG A 80 -8.20 10.50 -2.18
CA ARG A 80 -8.95 11.77 -2.07
C ARG A 80 -10.21 11.63 -1.22
N SER A 81 -10.90 10.50 -1.28
CA SER A 81 -12.13 10.25 -0.50
C SER A 81 -11.89 10.20 1.01
N LEU A 82 -10.64 10.00 1.45
CA LEU A 82 -10.26 10.06 2.87
C LEU A 82 -10.36 11.49 3.42
N ASN A 83 -10.41 12.51 2.56
CA ASN A 83 -10.44 13.92 2.93
C ASN A 83 -9.31 14.33 3.90
N ALA A 84 -8.16 13.66 3.82
CA ALA A 84 -6.99 14.05 4.59
C ALA A 84 -6.31 15.27 3.97
N ASP A 85 -5.79 16.15 4.84
CA ASP A 85 -5.08 17.37 4.46
C ASP A 85 -3.67 17.08 3.93
N ILE A 86 -3.09 15.94 4.34
CA ILE A 86 -1.76 15.50 3.96
C ILE A 86 -1.65 13.98 3.97
N TYR A 87 -0.91 13.43 2.99
CA TYR A 87 -0.71 12.00 2.81
C TYR A 87 0.76 11.65 3.11
N ILE A 88 0.97 10.70 4.02
CA ILE A 88 2.31 10.34 4.48
C ILE A 88 2.71 9.00 3.86
N PHE A 89 3.70 9.02 2.98
CA PHE A 89 4.23 7.84 2.31
C PHE A 89 5.51 7.37 3.00
N HIS A 90 5.90 6.11 2.81
CA HIS A 90 7.18 5.61 3.33
C HIS A 90 8.35 6.44 2.79
N GLY A 91 8.41 6.62 1.47
CA GLY A 91 9.51 7.32 0.82
C GLY A 91 10.67 6.38 0.48
N GLY A 92 11.76 6.97 0.00
CA GLY A 92 12.92 6.29 -0.55
C GLY A 92 13.66 7.16 -1.58
N ASP A 93 14.75 6.64 -2.11
CA ASP A 93 15.58 7.27 -3.14
C ASP A 93 15.25 6.82 -4.58
N ASP A 94 14.36 5.82 -4.72
CA ASP A 94 13.98 5.29 -6.03
C ASP A 94 13.10 6.29 -6.80
N GLU A 95 13.59 6.75 -7.96
CA GLU A 95 12.88 7.71 -8.81
C GLU A 95 11.51 7.22 -9.27
N GLU A 96 11.34 5.91 -9.47
CA GLU A 96 10.05 5.31 -9.84
C GLU A 96 9.03 5.50 -8.72
N TYR A 97 9.45 5.25 -7.47
CA TYR A 97 8.61 5.44 -6.29
C TYR A 97 8.15 6.90 -6.18
N ILE A 98 9.09 7.84 -6.30
CA ILE A 98 8.82 9.28 -6.19
C ILE A 98 7.88 9.74 -7.30
N SER A 99 8.10 9.26 -8.54
CA SER A 99 7.25 9.57 -9.69
C SER A 99 5.82 9.09 -9.49
N ASP A 100 5.65 7.86 -9.00
CA ASP A 100 4.34 7.28 -8.70
C ASP A 100 3.58 8.10 -7.66
N VAL A 101 4.23 8.46 -6.55
CA VAL A 101 3.62 9.29 -5.50
C VAL A 101 3.23 10.67 -6.04
N LYS A 102 4.11 11.31 -6.81
CA LYS A 102 3.80 12.62 -7.45
C LYS A 102 2.61 12.54 -8.39
N SER A 103 2.47 11.44 -9.14
CA SER A 103 1.39 11.25 -10.11
C SER A 103 -0.01 11.20 -9.49
N LEU A 104 -0.11 10.91 -8.19
CA LEU A 104 -1.37 10.92 -7.44
C LEU A 104 -1.95 12.34 -7.29
N GLY A 105 -1.12 13.38 -7.43
CA GLY A 105 -1.57 14.78 -7.35
C GLY A 105 -2.15 15.16 -5.98
N LEU A 106 -1.62 14.57 -4.91
CA LEU A 106 -2.05 14.79 -3.53
C LEU A 106 -1.00 15.63 -2.77
N PRO A 107 -1.38 16.38 -1.74
CA PRO A 107 -0.40 16.97 -0.82
C PRO A 107 0.27 15.86 -0.02
N TYR A 108 1.59 15.67 -0.16
CA TYR A 108 2.28 14.54 0.45
C TYR A 108 3.57 14.94 1.18
N VAL A 109 3.97 14.09 2.13
CA VAL A 109 5.31 14.05 2.73
C VAL A 109 5.80 12.61 2.82
N PHE A 110 7.10 12.44 2.97
CA PHE A 110 7.76 11.16 3.17
C PHE A 110 8.23 11.00 4.61
N LEU A 111 8.14 9.76 5.11
CA LEU A 111 8.89 9.35 6.30
C LEU A 111 10.40 9.36 6.01
N GLU A 112 10.80 8.86 4.84
CA GLU A 112 12.19 8.80 4.37
C GLU A 112 12.34 9.57 3.05
N GLY A 113 12.97 10.75 3.11
CA GLY A 113 13.21 11.60 1.94
C GLY A 113 12.45 12.93 1.98
N GLU A 114 12.42 13.64 0.85
CA GLU A 114 11.86 14.99 0.75
C GLU A 114 10.65 15.10 -0.19
N PRO A 115 9.59 15.85 0.17
CA PRO A 115 9.45 16.64 1.40
C PRO A 115 9.25 15.77 2.65
N SER A 116 9.96 16.04 3.74
CA SER A 116 9.91 15.26 4.99
C SER A 116 8.79 15.70 5.95
N ILE A 117 8.52 14.88 6.97
CA ILE A 117 7.63 15.24 8.09
C ILE A 117 8.33 16.28 8.97
N GLN A 118 7.76 17.48 9.05
CA GLN A 118 8.30 18.62 9.79
C GLN A 118 7.16 19.45 10.41
N PRO A 119 7.42 20.40 11.32
CA PRO A 119 6.37 21.19 11.96
C PRO A 119 5.42 21.93 10.99
N SER A 120 5.92 22.36 9.82
CA SER A 120 5.10 22.98 8.78
C SER A 120 4.16 21.99 8.05
N SER A 121 4.39 20.69 8.19
CA SER A 121 3.56 19.60 7.66
C SER A 121 2.35 19.30 8.56
N CYS A 122 2.30 19.81 9.79
CA CYS A 122 1.21 19.52 10.72
C CYS A 122 -0.14 20.02 10.18
N ARG A 123 -1.13 19.12 10.20
CA ARG A 123 -2.50 19.35 9.75
C ARG A 123 -3.48 18.73 10.75
N ASP A 124 -4.77 18.98 10.57
CA ASP A 124 -5.81 18.45 11.44
C ASP A 124 -6.04 16.95 11.17
N LEU A 125 -5.93 16.53 9.90
CA LEU A 125 -6.05 15.12 9.51
C LEU A 125 -4.92 14.71 8.54
N ALA A 126 -4.16 13.68 8.92
CA ALA A 126 -3.13 13.07 8.08
C ALA A 126 -3.43 11.60 7.77
N ALA A 127 -3.16 11.18 6.53
CA ALA A 127 -3.37 9.81 6.06
C ALA A 127 -2.04 9.09 5.78
N PRO A 128 -1.61 8.15 6.64
CA PRO A 128 -0.52 7.24 6.31
C PRO A 128 -0.92 6.34 5.13
N VAL A 129 -0.21 6.47 4.01
CA VAL A 129 -0.39 5.62 2.82
C VAL A 129 0.57 4.43 2.93
N VAL A 130 0.32 3.62 3.95
CA VAL A 130 1.02 2.36 4.22
C VAL A 130 0.01 1.25 4.45
N LEU A 131 0.34 0.04 4.02
CA LEU A 131 -0.64 -1.05 3.96
C LEU A 131 -1.05 -1.56 5.33
N THR A 132 -0.10 -1.74 6.24
CA THR A 132 -0.30 -2.50 7.48
C THR A 132 0.08 -1.70 8.72
N ARG A 133 -0.38 -2.15 9.88
CA ARG A 133 0.23 -1.79 11.16
C ARG A 133 1.67 -2.34 11.22
N GLY A 134 2.44 -1.82 12.17
CA GLY A 134 3.79 -2.30 12.49
C GLY A 134 4.86 -1.22 12.30
N ILE A 135 6.11 -1.65 12.18
CA ILE A 135 7.31 -0.79 12.24
C ILE A 135 7.19 0.51 11.45
N ILE A 136 6.78 0.47 10.18
CA ILE A 136 6.71 1.69 9.34
C ILE A 136 5.60 2.63 9.81
N TYR A 137 4.43 2.10 10.15
CA TYR A 137 3.34 2.92 10.69
C TYR A 137 3.74 3.56 12.02
N ASP A 138 4.37 2.80 12.92
CA ASP A 138 4.85 3.32 14.21
C ASP A 138 5.90 4.42 14.02
N ARG A 139 6.78 4.28 13.01
CA ARG A 139 7.76 5.32 12.67
C ARG A 139 7.10 6.58 12.11
N ILE A 140 6.05 6.44 11.29
CA ILE A 140 5.24 7.58 10.84
C ILE A 140 4.60 8.27 12.04
N GLU A 141 3.98 7.50 12.94
CA GLU A 141 3.34 8.06 14.14
C GLU A 141 4.35 8.80 15.02
N ALA A 142 5.52 8.20 15.27
CA ALA A 142 6.59 8.84 16.02
C ALA A 142 7.05 10.15 15.35
N ALA A 143 7.40 10.11 14.06
CA ALA A 143 7.84 11.30 13.31
C ALA A 143 6.77 12.41 13.30
N TRP A 144 5.49 12.05 13.17
CA TRP A 144 4.37 12.99 13.23
C TRP A 144 4.28 13.67 14.60
N ARG A 145 4.40 12.90 15.69
CA ARG A 145 4.37 13.45 17.05
C ARG A 145 5.61 14.27 17.38
N ASP A 146 6.79 13.82 16.97
CA ASP A 146 8.07 14.50 17.20
C ASP A 146 8.15 15.85 16.45
N ALA A 147 7.51 15.95 15.28
CA ALA A 147 7.32 17.22 14.57
C ALA A 147 6.36 18.20 15.29
N GLY A 148 5.77 17.79 16.42
CA GLY A 148 4.83 18.60 17.20
C GLY A 148 3.38 18.51 16.71
N CYS A 149 3.05 17.60 15.79
CA CYS A 149 1.73 17.53 15.22
C CYS A 149 0.71 16.91 16.17
N ARG A 150 -0.43 17.60 16.32
CA ARG A 150 -1.53 17.20 17.21
C ARG A 150 -2.74 16.63 16.48
N GLY A 151 -2.81 16.81 15.17
CA GLY A 151 -3.89 16.27 14.33
C GLY A 151 -4.00 14.75 14.39
N GLU A 152 -5.16 14.30 13.93
CA GLU A 152 -5.50 12.90 13.79
C GLU A 152 -4.64 12.24 12.71
N LEU A 153 -4.25 10.99 12.97
CA LEU A 153 -3.54 10.14 12.03
C LEU A 153 -4.44 8.95 11.74
N LEU A 154 -4.89 8.82 10.49
CA LEU A 154 -5.75 7.71 10.07
C LEU A 154 -5.01 6.36 10.23
N PRO A 155 -5.75 5.26 10.46
CA PRO A 155 -5.17 3.91 10.53
C PRO A 155 -4.53 3.52 9.18
N PRO A 156 -3.67 2.48 9.14
CA PRO A 156 -3.10 1.98 7.88
C PRO A 156 -4.20 1.46 6.94
N LEU A 157 -3.89 1.39 5.64
CA LEU A 157 -4.90 1.13 4.60
C LEU A 157 -5.71 -0.16 4.82
N PHE A 158 -5.08 -1.25 5.25
CA PHE A 158 -5.77 -2.53 5.48
C PHE A 158 -6.80 -2.52 6.62
N GLU A 159 -6.75 -1.51 7.48
CA GLU A 159 -7.69 -1.35 8.60
C GLU A 159 -8.84 -0.41 8.26
N GLN A 160 -8.83 0.20 7.06
CA GLN A 160 -9.88 1.11 6.61
C GLN A 160 -10.94 0.33 5.83
N GLU A 161 -12.20 0.37 6.30
CA GLU A 161 -13.33 -0.29 5.62
C GLU A 161 -13.45 0.14 4.16
N GLY A 162 -13.33 1.45 3.88
CA GLY A 162 -13.37 1.97 2.51
C GLY A 162 -12.25 1.45 1.62
N PHE A 163 -11.08 1.09 2.18
CA PHE A 163 -9.99 0.54 1.39
C PHE A 163 -10.32 -0.86 0.89
N VAL A 164 -10.97 -1.67 1.74
CA VAL A 164 -11.34 -3.05 1.38
C VAL A 164 -12.35 -3.03 0.23
N ASP A 165 -13.33 -2.14 0.29
CA ASP A 165 -14.32 -1.95 -0.78
C ASP A 165 -13.67 -1.49 -2.08
N TYR A 166 -12.80 -0.46 -2.01
CA TYR A 166 -12.02 0.01 -3.15
C TYR A 166 -11.18 -1.13 -3.75
N PHE A 167 -10.43 -1.84 -2.90
CA PHE A 167 -9.46 -2.84 -3.33
C PHE A 167 -10.14 -4.02 -4.01
N SER A 168 -11.25 -4.52 -3.46
CA SER A 168 -12.03 -5.60 -4.04
C SER A 168 -12.54 -5.26 -5.45
N GLN A 169 -13.06 -4.04 -5.63
CA GLN A 169 -13.54 -3.55 -6.91
C GLN A 169 -12.39 -3.36 -7.92
N ALA A 170 -11.28 -2.74 -7.50
CA ALA A 170 -10.12 -2.51 -8.35
C ALA A 170 -9.46 -3.82 -8.76
N LEU A 171 -9.29 -4.76 -7.84
CA LEU A 171 -8.72 -6.07 -8.10
C LEU A 171 -9.55 -6.82 -9.15
N SER A 172 -10.88 -6.80 -9.04
CA SER A 172 -11.77 -7.46 -10.01
C SER A 172 -11.64 -6.89 -11.43
N ARG A 173 -11.24 -5.62 -11.58
CA ARG A 173 -10.99 -4.99 -12.89
C ARG A 173 -9.61 -5.31 -13.46
N LEU A 174 -8.64 -5.58 -12.60
CA LEU A 174 -7.26 -5.90 -12.97
C LEU A 174 -7.07 -7.38 -13.31
N LEU A 175 -7.88 -8.24 -12.70
CA LEU A 175 -7.92 -9.65 -13.07
C LEU A 175 -8.59 -9.78 -14.45
N PRO A 176 -7.94 -10.44 -15.43
CA PRO A 176 -8.61 -10.74 -16.69
C PRO A 176 -9.91 -11.51 -16.41
N HIS A 177 -10.98 -11.21 -17.16
CA HIS A 177 -12.31 -11.79 -16.97
C HIS A 177 -12.22 -13.31 -16.75
N ALA A 178 -12.40 -13.75 -15.50
CA ALA A 178 -12.65 -15.15 -15.16
C ALA A 178 -14.12 -15.51 -15.47
N GLY A 179 -14.63 -15.08 -16.63
CA GLY A 179 -15.99 -15.27 -17.10
C GLY A 179 -15.99 -15.28 -18.62
N GLY A 180 -16.31 -16.43 -19.19
CA GLY A 180 -16.08 -16.74 -20.59
C GLY A 180 -16.91 -15.92 -21.59
N ASN A 181 -16.39 -15.89 -22.81
CA ASN A 181 -17.16 -15.94 -24.06
C ASN A 181 -16.18 -16.24 -25.20
N THR A 182 -16.09 -17.50 -25.60
CA THR A 182 -16.27 -17.99 -26.99
C THR A 182 -16.25 -19.51 -26.99
#